data_AF-A0A3P7E657-F1
#
_entry.id   AF-A0A3P7E657-F1
#
_cell.length_a   1.000
_cell.length_b   1.000
_cell.length_c   1.000
_cell.angle_alpha   90.00
_cell.angle_beta   90.00
_cell.angle_gamma   90.00
#
_symmetry.space_group_name_H-M   'P 1'
#
loop_
_entity.id
_entity.type
_entity.pdbx_description
1 polymer ?
#
loop_
_entity_poly.entity_id
_entity_poly.type
_entity_poly.pdbx_seq_one_letter_code
_entity_poly.pdbx_strand_id
1 'polypeptide(L)' 'EGDSVHVINIDIQDNHEEATIGALFVCDLCAKLEACEDLDNEIDEVLTEFEQNNSRRNILHTICFY' A
#
# COMPACT_ATOMS: atom_id res chain seq x y z
N GLU A 1 20.38 -15.90 -0.21
CA GLU A 1 19.44 -15.02 -0.93
C GLU A 1 19.26 -13.77 -0.09
N GLY A 2 19.13 -12.59 -0.71
CA GLY A 2 18.91 -11.35 0.03
C GLY A 2 17.44 -11.25 0.42
N ASP A 3 17.17 -10.68 1.60
CA ASP A 3 15.81 -10.42 2.04
C ASP A 3 15.12 -9.45 1.05
N SER A 4 13.87 -9.73 0.69
CA SER A 4 13.05 -8.86 -0.17
C SER A 4 12.36 -7.77 0.65
N VAL A 5 12.04 -6.65 -0.01
CA VAL A 5 11.23 -5.57 0.57
C VAL A 5 10.24 -5.03 -0.46
N HIS A 6 8.97 -4.92 -0.09
CA HIS A 6 7.96 -4.27 -0.93
C HIS A 6 8.04 -2.75 -0.78
N VAL A 7 8.06 -2.06 -1.91
CA VAL A 7 8.00 -0.60 -1.98
C VAL A 7 6.69 -0.22 -2.64
N ILE A 8 5.86 0.52 -1.90
CA ILE A 8 4.53 0.95 -2.32
C ILE A 8 4.50 2.49 -2.38
N ASN A 9 4.06 3.06 -3.50
CA ASN A 9 3.85 4.50 -3.66
C ASN A 9 2.35 4.79 -3.75
N ILE A 10 1.90 5.79 -2.98
CA ILE A 10 0.54 6.31 -3.00
C ILE A 10 0.64 7.82 -3.16
N ASP A 11 0.00 8.35 -4.21
CA ASP A 11 0.01 9.79 -4.46
C ASP A 11 -0.86 10.53 -3.43
N ILE A 12 -0.21 11.40 -2.65
CA ILE A 12 -0.83 12.26 -1.64
C ILE A 12 -0.42 13.70 -1.95
N GLN A 13 -1.39 14.61 -2.06
CA GLN A 13 -1.07 16.03 -2.27
C GLN A 13 -0.41 16.64 -1.02
N ASP A 14 0.59 17.48 -1.23
CA ASP A 14 1.34 18.14 -0.15
C ASP A 14 0.55 19.32 0.44
N ASN A 15 -0.51 19.00 1.17
CA ASN A 15 -1.25 19.92 2.01
C ASN A 15 -1.78 19.19 3.26
N HIS A 16 -2.11 19.93 4.32
CA HIS A 16 -2.48 19.33 5.61
C HIS A 16 -3.72 18.44 5.55
N GLU A 17 -4.71 18.80 4.73
CA GLU A 17 -5.95 18.04 4.59
C GLU A 17 -5.71 16.70 3.91
N GLU A 18 -5.08 16.71 2.74
CA GLU A 18 -4.75 15.50 1.98
C GLU A 18 -3.72 14.63 2.70
N ALA A 19 -2.77 15.21 3.44
CA ALA A 19 -1.86 14.44 4.29
C ALA A 19 -2.59 13.65 5.39
N THR A 20 -3.64 14.25 5.99
CA THR A 20 -4.45 13.57 7.01
C THR A 20 -5.27 12.43 6.40
N ILE A 21 -5.91 12.67 5.26
CA ILE A 21 -6.65 11.64 4.51
C ILE A 21 -5.68 10.55 4.01
N GLY A 22 -4.49 10.95 3.55
CA GLY A 22 -3.36 10.10 3.18
C GLY A 22 -2.93 9.17 4.32
N ALA A 23 -2.75 9.72 5.52
CA ALA A 23 -2.36 8.94 6.68
C ALA A 23 -3.39 7.88 7.07
N LEU A 24 -4.68 8.22 7.06
CA LEU A 24 -5.77 7.25 7.33
C LEU A 24 -5.79 6.13 6.30
N PHE A 25 -5.55 6.46 5.05
CA PHE A 25 -5.47 5.52 3.94
C PHE A 25 -4.30 4.55 4.08
N VAL A 26 -3.10 5.08 4.35
CA VAL A 26 -1.91 4.26 4.59
C VAL A 26 -2.11 3.36 5.80
N CYS A 27 -2.76 3.86 6.86
CA CYS A 27 -3.05 3.06 8.05
C CYS A 27 -3.98 1.87 7.74
N ASP A 28 -5.03 2.08 6.94
CA ASP A 28 -5.95 1.01 6.51
C ASP A 28 -5.23 -0.03 5.63
N LEU A 29 -4.39 0.43 4.68
CA LEU A 29 -3.57 -0.47 3.87
C LEU A 29 -2.62 -1.30 4.74
N CYS A 30 -1.91 -0.68 5.68
CA CYS A 30 -1.02 -1.40 6.60
C CYS A 30 -1.77 -2.44 7.41
N ALA A 31 -2.98 -2.13 7.90
CA ALA A 31 -3.79 -3.09 8.64
C ALA A 31 -4.21 -4.29 7.77
N LYS A 32 -4.56 -4.07 6.50
CA LYS A 32 -4.84 -5.15 5.54
C LYS A 32 -3.60 -6.01 5.27
N LEU A 33 -2.44 -5.40 5.05
CA LEU A 33 -1.18 -6.12 4.80
C LEU A 33 -0.69 -6.90 6.03
N GLU A 34 -0.90 -6.38 7.23
CA GLU A 34 -0.57 -7.07 8.50
C GLU A 34 -1.47 -8.29 8.74
N ALA A 35 -2.69 -8.29 8.19
CA ALA A 35 -3.64 -9.39 8.34
C ALA A 35 -3.38 -10.57 7.37
N CYS A 36 -2.49 -10.42 6.38
CA CYS A 36 -2.13 -11.50 5.46
C CYS A 36 -1.41 -12.64 6.21
N GLU A 37 -1.73 -13.89 5.87
CA GLU A 37 -0.98 -15.04 6.36
C GLU A 37 0.32 -15.23 5.56
N ASP A 38 0.26 -14.94 4.25
CA ASP A 38 1.37 -14.97 3.31
C ASP A 38 1.41 -13.68 2.49
N LEU A 39 2.12 -12.68 3.01
CA LEU A 39 2.21 -11.35 2.40
C LEU A 39 2.69 -11.40 0.94
N ASP A 40 3.71 -12.20 0.62
CA ASP A 40 4.29 -12.25 -0.72
C ASP A 40 3.29 -12.79 -1.76
N ASN A 41 2.44 -13.74 -1.36
CA ASN A 41 1.42 -14.32 -2.23
C ASN A 41 0.11 -13.50 -2.26
N GLU A 42 -0.22 -12.78 -1.18
CA GLU A 42 -1.49 -12.06 -1.02
C GLU A 42 -1.43 -10.57 -1.40
N ILE A 43 -0.25 -9.96 -1.43
CA ILE A 43 -0.10 -8.50 -1.59
C ILE A 43 -0.77 -7.97 -2.87
N ASP A 44 -0.66 -8.67 -4.00
CA ASP A 44 -1.25 -8.23 -5.26
C ASP A 44 -2.80 -8.18 -5.17
N GLU A 45 -3.40 -9.15 -4.47
CA GLU A 45 -4.85 -9.18 -4.24
C GLU A 45 -5.28 -8.04 -3.31
N VAL A 46 -4.55 -7.84 -2.21
CA VAL A 46 -4.81 -6.76 -1.24
C VAL A 46 -4.71 -5.40 -1.91
N LEU A 47 -3.65 -5.14 -2.68
CA LEU A 47 -3.47 -3.87 -3.39
C LEU A 47 -4.57 -3.66 -4.43
N THR A 48 -4.94 -4.70 -5.17
CA THR A 48 -6.02 -4.62 -6.16
C THR A 48 -7.37 -4.29 -5.52
N GLU A 49 -7.73 -4.98 -4.43
CA GLU A 49 -8.97 -4.72 -3.68
C GLU A 49 -8.96 -3.29 -3.10
N PHE A 50 -7.81 -2.88 -2.58
CA PHE A 50 -7.64 -1.57 -1.97
C PHE A 50 -7.72 -0.44 -3.00
N GLU A 51 -7.15 -0.59 -4.20
CA GLU A 51 -7.32 0.34 -5.32
C GLU A 51 -8.77 0.43 -5.79
N GLN A 52 -9.48 -0.71 -5.90
CA GLN A 52 -10.88 -0.73 -6.34
C GLN A 52 -11.79 0.06 -5.40
N ASN A 53 -11.58 -0.07 -4.10
CA ASN A 53 -12.31 0.68 -3.09
C ASN A 53 -11.94 2.19 -3.10
N ASN A 54 -10.84 2.55 -3.74
CA ASN A 54 -10.22 3.86 -3.65
C ASN A 54 -9.73 4.41 -4.99
N SER A 55 -10.58 4.27 -6.03
CA SER A 55 -10.31 4.61 -7.44
C SER A 55 -9.70 5.99 -7.75
N ARG A 56 -9.62 6.93 -6.80
CA ARG A 56 -8.97 8.23 -6.97
C ARG A 56 -7.47 8.22 -6.73
N ARG A 57 -6.92 7.17 -6.11
CA ARG A 57 -5.50 7.09 -5.74
C ARG A 57 -4.86 5.92 -6.46
N ASN A 58 -3.92 6.26 -7.33
CA ASN A 58 -3.09 5.28 -8.03
C ASN A 58 -2.07 4.70 -7.05
N ILE A 59 -1.91 3.38 -7.03
CA ILE A 59 -0.95 2.68 -6.20
C ILE A 59 0.09 2.03 -7.11
N LEU A 60 1.36 2.36 -6.87
CA LEU A 60 2.46 1.68 -7.56
C LEU A 60 3.12 0.74 -6.56
N HIS A 61 3.50 -0.45 -7.02
CA HIS A 61 4.16 -1.45 -6.20
C HIS A 61 5.33 -2.06 -6.95
N THR A 62 6.41 -2.33 -6.21
CA THR A 62 7.60 -3.02 -6.70
C THR A 62 8.30 -3.76 -5.56
N ILE A 63 9.22 -4.66 -5.88
CA ILE A 63 10.04 -5.41 -4.94
C ILE A 63 11.50 -5.00 -5.10
N CYS A 64 12.15 -4.70 -3.97
CA CYS A 64 13.59 -4.44 -3.87
C CYS A 64 14.27 -5.54 -3.03
N PHE A 65 15.60 -5.55 -3.02
CA PHE A 65 16.42 -6.53 -2.29
C PHE A 65 17.53 -5.81 -1.51
N TYR A 66 17.81 -6.27 -0.29
CA TYR A 66 18.85 -5.72 0.60
C TYR A 66 20.28 -6.10 0.19
#